data_AF-A0A1Y4M8P6-F1
#
_entry.id   AF-A0A1Y4M8P6-F1
#
_cell.length_a   1.000
_cell.length_b   1.000
_cell.length_c   1.000
_cell.angle_alpha   90.00
_cell.angle_beta   90.00
_cell.angle_gamma   90.00
#
_symmetry.space_group_name_H-M   'P 1'
#
loop_
_entity.id
_entity.type
_entity.pdbx_description
1 polymer ?
#
loop_
_entity_poly.entity_id
_entity_poly.type
_entity_poly.pdbx_seq_one_letter_code
_entity_poly.pdbx_strand_id
1 'polypeptide(L)'
;MVINMKEEAGKKVDNMDVAGKRYSNMHGSGSKQVVRKIEGETMRTEWDRATLLERCRSGDSQAMLEMSKCCDTEFANMWLVRAVLYGNEEARELLRCNPQRASNTFLPIENFIPGKRTSWFNGRYHAVSLSEIGFDNLPSMDETYMLAGLSKERVIVLGMETGYEPPDEDGFGAETYYSYYVYDEFFHRISPKAFEDNPHAAYGVGNEYIKAHGDLPKLRMDWLVEDGILKAEKFST
;
A
#
# COMPACT_ATOMS: atom_id res chain seq x y z
N MET A 1 -7.36 58.38 -39.31
CA MET A 1 -8.78 58.53 -39.67
C MET A 1 -9.56 58.36 -38.37
N VAL A 2 -10.17 59.45 -37.90
CA VAL A 2 -10.95 59.54 -36.66
C VAL A 2 -12.41 59.26 -37.02
N ILE A 3 -13.07 58.32 -36.35
CA ILE A 3 -14.52 58.36 -36.12
C ILE A 3 -14.82 57.81 -34.72
N ASN A 4 -15.46 58.66 -33.93
CA ASN A 4 -16.10 58.46 -32.64
C ASN A 4 -17.59 58.11 -32.85
N MET A 5 -18.29 57.77 -31.75
CA MET A 5 -19.77 57.68 -31.56
C MET A 5 -20.40 56.29 -31.74
N LYS A 6 -21.38 55.83 -30.95
CA LYS A 6 -22.07 56.26 -29.72
C LYS A 6 -23.02 55.09 -29.32
N GLU A 7 -23.39 55.02 -28.03
CA GLU A 7 -24.71 54.68 -27.40
C GLU A 7 -25.66 53.69 -28.11
N GLU A 8 -26.49 52.84 -27.51
CA GLU A 8 -26.99 52.51 -26.15
C GLU A 8 -27.89 51.26 -26.40
N ALA A 9 -28.01 50.26 -25.53
CA ALA A 9 -29.05 50.09 -24.52
C ALA A 9 -29.03 48.57 -24.23
N GLY A 10 -28.93 48.06 -23.01
CA GLY A 10 -29.87 48.29 -21.92
C GLY A 10 -30.71 47.04 -21.71
N LYS A 11 -30.28 46.13 -20.83
CA LYS A 11 -31.19 45.43 -19.91
C LYS A 11 -30.44 44.84 -18.72
N LYS A 12 -30.81 45.40 -17.56
CA LYS A 12 -30.55 44.98 -16.18
C LYS A 12 -30.80 43.49 -15.96
N VAL A 13 -29.98 42.86 -15.13
CA VAL A 13 -30.45 42.13 -13.95
C VAL A 13 -29.52 42.47 -12.79
N ASP A 14 -30.13 42.54 -11.62
CA ASP A 14 -29.75 43.32 -10.45
C ASP A 14 -28.59 42.76 -9.62
N ASN A 15 -27.81 43.71 -9.08
CA ASN A 15 -27.33 43.83 -7.70
C ASN A 15 -27.49 42.61 -6.77
N MET A 16 -26.39 42.18 -6.15
CA MET A 16 -26.00 42.68 -4.81
C MET A 16 -24.66 42.07 -4.38
N ASP A 17 -23.63 42.90 -4.37
CA ASP A 17 -22.88 43.36 -3.18
C ASP A 17 -22.76 42.43 -1.95
N VAL A 18 -21.65 42.37 -1.21
CA VAL A 18 -20.28 42.94 -1.26
C VAL A 18 -19.57 42.38 -0.01
N ALA A 19 -18.23 42.38 -0.05
CA ALA A 19 -17.28 42.29 1.08
C ALA A 19 -17.20 40.93 1.81
N GLY A 20 -16.03 40.28 1.93
CA GLY A 20 -14.70 40.80 2.10
C GLY A 20 -14.33 40.77 3.59
N LYS A 21 -13.39 39.90 3.98
CA LYS A 21 -12.15 40.24 4.73
C LYS A 21 -11.48 39.03 5.39
N ARG A 22 -10.15 39.04 5.21
CA ARG A 22 -9.08 38.76 6.19
C ARG A 22 -8.79 37.30 6.56
N TYR A 23 -7.73 36.83 5.92
CA TYR A 23 -6.71 36.01 6.56
C TYR A 23 -6.15 36.73 7.80
N SER A 24 -6.13 36.02 8.92
CA SER A 24 -5.24 36.31 10.05
C SER A 24 -4.55 35.02 10.45
N ASN A 25 -3.22 35.03 10.37
CA ASN A 25 -2.34 34.05 10.98
C ASN A 25 -2.44 34.18 12.49
N MET A 26 -2.70 33.08 13.19
CA MET A 26 -2.32 32.92 14.60
C MET A 26 -1.90 31.47 14.83
N HIS A 27 -0.74 31.32 15.46
CA HIS A 27 -0.24 30.06 16.02
C HIS A 27 -1.26 29.47 17.01
N GLY A 28 -1.50 28.18 16.87
CA GLY A 28 -2.31 27.39 17.79
C GLY A 28 -2.16 25.92 17.49
N SER A 29 -1.39 25.24 18.33
CA SER A 29 -1.35 23.78 18.46
C SER A 29 -2.77 23.23 18.58
N GLY A 30 -3.20 22.40 17.63
CA GLY A 30 -4.51 21.80 17.63
C GLY A 30 -4.72 20.96 16.38
N SER A 31 -4.79 19.64 16.56
CA SER A 31 -5.07 18.64 15.55
C SER A 31 -6.32 19.03 14.74
N LYS A 32 -6.13 19.48 13.49
CA LYS A 32 -7.24 19.81 12.60
C LYS A 32 -7.75 18.52 11.94
N GLN A 33 -8.90 18.06 12.40
CA GLN A 33 -9.79 17.20 11.63
C GLN A 33 -10.03 17.83 10.25
N VAL A 34 -9.59 17.12 9.19
CA VAL A 34 -9.99 17.44 7.82
C VAL A 34 -11.28 16.68 7.54
N VAL A 35 -12.42 17.35 7.74
CA VAL A 35 -13.72 16.82 7.34
C VAL A 35 -13.91 17.09 5.85
N ARG A 36 -13.62 16.11 4.99
CA ARG A 36 -14.20 16.07 3.64
C ARG A 36 -15.59 15.48 3.77
N LYS A 37 -16.59 16.30 3.47
CA LYS A 37 -18.01 15.93 3.49
C LYS A 37 -18.30 15.13 2.21
N ILE A 38 -18.44 13.82 2.34
CA ILE A 38 -19.11 12.96 1.35
C ILE A 38 -20.26 12.30 2.11
N GLU A 39 -21.48 12.54 1.64
CA GLU A 39 -22.69 11.94 2.22
C GLU A 39 -22.69 10.44 1.95
N GLY A 40 -22.59 9.67 3.03
CA GLY A 40 -22.53 8.21 3.07
C GLY A 40 -21.87 7.83 4.39
N GLU A 41 -22.60 7.15 5.27
CA GLU A 41 -22.22 6.84 6.65
C GLU A 41 -20.74 6.50 6.80
N THR A 42 -19.95 7.47 7.29
CA THR A 42 -18.55 7.23 7.61
C THR A 42 -18.55 6.42 8.89
N MET A 43 -18.25 5.12 8.81
CA MET A 43 -17.91 4.32 9.98
C MET A 43 -16.81 5.07 10.73
N ARG A 44 -17.15 5.63 11.90
CA ARG A 44 -16.17 6.23 12.81
C ARG A 44 -15.45 5.08 13.47
N THR A 45 -14.29 4.71 12.94
CA THR A 45 -13.27 4.06 13.75
C THR A 45 -12.89 5.04 14.86
N GLU A 46 -12.70 4.57 16.10
CA GLU A 46 -12.21 5.44 17.20
C GLU A 46 -10.81 6.01 16.92
N TRP A 47 -10.15 5.48 15.90
CA TRP A 47 -8.75 5.70 15.54
C TRP A 47 -8.67 6.33 14.16
N ASP A 48 -7.80 7.33 13.98
CA ASP A 48 -7.47 7.82 12.64
C ASP A 48 -6.64 6.80 11.85
N ARG A 49 -6.64 6.91 10.51
CA ARG A 49 -5.97 5.97 9.59
C ARG A 49 -4.47 5.86 9.88
N ALA A 50 -3.80 6.94 10.25
CA ALA A 50 -2.36 6.92 10.54
C ALA A 50 -2.06 6.06 11.78
N THR A 51 -2.88 6.20 12.82
CA THR A 51 -2.74 5.42 14.04
C THR A 51 -3.07 3.95 13.83
N LEU A 52 -4.09 3.64 13.02
CA LEU A 52 -4.38 2.26 12.62
C LEU A 52 -3.22 1.64 11.84
N LEU A 53 -2.60 2.39 10.92
CA LEU A 53 -1.50 1.91 10.11
C LEU A 53 -0.27 1.57 10.96
N GLU A 54 0.03 2.40 11.95
CA GLU A 54 1.11 2.14 12.91
C GLU A 54 0.86 0.91 13.78
N ARG A 55 -0.39 0.64 14.13
CA ARG A 55 -0.74 -0.62 14.81
C ARG A 55 -0.68 -1.82 13.87
N CYS A 56 -1.09 -1.68 12.61
CA CYS A 56 -0.94 -2.76 11.61
C CYS A 56 0.53 -3.14 11.44
N ARG A 57 1.43 -2.17 11.56
CA ARG A 57 2.88 -2.31 11.48
C ARG A 57 3.52 -3.10 12.63
N SER A 58 2.81 -3.26 13.75
CA SER A 58 3.25 -4.12 14.86
C SER A 58 2.61 -5.52 14.81
N GLY A 59 1.87 -5.85 13.74
CA GLY A 59 1.15 -7.11 13.62
C GLY A 59 -0.17 -7.17 14.39
N ASP A 60 -0.72 -6.03 14.79
CA ASP A 60 -2.03 -5.95 15.45
C ASP A 60 -3.15 -6.34 14.48
N SER A 61 -3.66 -7.57 14.63
CA SER A 61 -4.68 -8.13 13.76
C SER A 61 -6.04 -7.43 13.91
N GLN A 62 -6.34 -6.84 15.07
CA GLN A 62 -7.54 -6.02 15.25
C GLN A 62 -7.41 -4.71 14.50
N ALA A 63 -6.24 -4.07 14.53
CA ALA A 63 -6.00 -2.86 13.74
C ALA A 63 -6.10 -3.12 12.24
N MET A 64 -5.63 -4.28 11.76
CA MET A 64 -5.79 -4.69 10.35
C MET A 64 -7.27 -4.88 9.99
N LEU A 65 -8.08 -5.46 10.88
CA LEU A 65 -9.53 -5.55 10.67
C LEU A 65 -10.17 -4.16 10.64
N GLU A 66 -9.85 -3.27 11.56
CA GLU A 66 -10.38 -1.89 11.54
C GLU A 66 -9.94 -1.12 10.30
N MET A 67 -8.69 -1.29 9.86
CA MET A 67 -8.18 -0.72 8.60
C MET A 67 -9.01 -1.20 7.40
N SER A 68 -9.41 -2.48 7.39
CA SER A 68 -10.26 -3.03 6.32
C SER A 68 -11.62 -2.35 6.19
N LYS A 69 -12.11 -1.68 7.25
CA LYS A 69 -13.41 -1.00 7.25
C LYS A 69 -13.33 0.42 6.67
N CYS A 70 -12.14 1.01 6.58
CA CYS A 70 -11.94 2.40 6.17
C CYS A 70 -11.16 2.60 4.86
N CYS A 71 -10.83 1.52 4.16
CA CYS A 71 -10.10 1.55 2.88
C CYS A 71 -10.99 1.26 1.68
N ASP A 72 -10.52 1.61 0.49
CA ASP A 72 -11.12 1.18 -0.78
C ASP A 72 -11.09 -0.35 -0.92
N THR A 73 -12.01 -0.90 -1.71
CA THR A 73 -12.31 -2.34 -1.77
C THR A 73 -11.08 -3.26 -1.80
N GLU A 74 -10.10 -3.02 -2.68
CA GLU A 74 -8.93 -3.89 -2.83
C GLU A 74 -7.95 -3.78 -1.65
N PHE A 75 -7.76 -2.58 -1.10
CA PHE A 75 -6.98 -2.34 0.12
C PHE A 75 -7.68 -2.93 1.34
N ALA A 76 -8.99 -2.75 1.43
CA ALA A 76 -9.83 -3.30 2.48
C ALA A 76 -9.72 -4.83 2.51
N ASN A 77 -9.88 -5.47 1.37
CA ASN A 77 -9.75 -6.92 1.26
C ASN A 77 -8.33 -7.41 1.59
N MET A 78 -7.29 -6.68 1.17
CA MET A 78 -5.90 -6.98 1.53
C MET A 78 -5.71 -6.96 3.05
N TRP A 79 -6.17 -5.91 3.73
CA TRP A 79 -6.09 -5.79 5.18
C TRP A 79 -6.92 -6.83 5.93
N LEU A 80 -8.10 -7.17 5.42
CA LEU A 80 -8.92 -8.26 5.97
C LEU A 80 -8.17 -9.60 5.92
N VAL A 81 -7.60 -9.94 4.76
CA VAL A 81 -6.80 -11.17 4.61
C VAL A 81 -5.61 -11.17 5.56
N ARG A 82 -4.91 -10.04 5.70
CA ARG A 82 -3.83 -9.91 6.68
C ARG A 82 -4.34 -10.11 8.10
N ALA A 83 -5.47 -9.51 8.50
CA ALA A 83 -6.05 -9.72 9.83
C ALA A 83 -6.29 -11.22 10.13
N VAL A 84 -6.79 -11.98 9.16
CA VAL A 84 -6.94 -13.44 9.27
C VAL A 84 -5.59 -14.13 9.46
N LEU A 85 -4.58 -13.78 8.67
CA LEU A 85 -3.22 -14.34 8.78
C LEU A 85 -2.60 -14.08 10.14
N TYR A 86 -2.89 -12.95 10.79
CA TYR A 86 -2.45 -12.64 12.16
C TYR A 86 -3.46 -13.06 13.25
N GLY A 87 -4.40 -13.95 12.92
CA GLY A 87 -5.22 -14.65 13.91
C GLY A 87 -6.46 -13.92 14.41
N ASN A 88 -7.02 -12.98 13.63
CA ASN A 88 -8.29 -12.35 13.97
C ASN A 88 -9.50 -13.21 13.57
N GLU A 89 -10.27 -13.71 14.54
CA GLU A 89 -11.43 -14.58 14.31
C GLU A 89 -12.61 -13.87 13.64
N GLU A 90 -12.85 -12.60 13.99
CA GLU A 90 -13.93 -11.81 13.36
C GLU A 90 -13.63 -11.61 11.87
N ALA A 91 -12.39 -11.27 11.53
CA ALA A 91 -11.93 -11.19 10.14
C ALA A 91 -12.10 -12.52 9.40
N ARG A 92 -11.81 -13.64 10.07
CA ARG A 92 -11.95 -14.98 9.51
C ARG A 92 -13.41 -15.27 9.14
N GLU A 93 -14.34 -14.94 10.04
CA GLU A 93 -15.76 -15.15 9.79
C GLU A 93 -16.28 -14.28 8.65
N LEU A 94 -15.87 -13.00 8.60
CA LEU A 94 -16.20 -12.12 7.48
C LEU A 94 -15.70 -12.67 6.13
N LEU A 95 -14.51 -13.28 6.13
CA LEU A 95 -13.93 -13.87 4.93
C LEU A 95 -14.63 -15.19 4.54
N ARG A 96 -15.09 -16.00 5.51
CA ARG A 96 -15.92 -17.20 5.26
C ARG A 96 -17.27 -16.86 4.62
N CYS A 97 -17.92 -15.79 5.08
CA CYS A 97 -19.18 -15.33 4.49
C CYS A 97 -19.00 -14.85 3.04
N ASN A 98 -17.81 -14.36 2.67
CA ASN A 98 -17.52 -13.91 1.31
C ASN A 98 -16.06 -14.23 0.88
N PRO A 99 -15.77 -15.50 0.52
CA PRO A 99 -14.41 -15.95 0.23
C PRO A 99 -13.76 -15.26 -0.98
N GLN A 100 -14.58 -14.75 -1.91
CA GLN A 100 -14.08 -14.04 -3.11
C GLN A 100 -13.35 -12.74 -2.78
N ARG A 101 -13.51 -12.21 -1.56
CA ARG A 101 -12.70 -11.08 -1.10
C ARG A 101 -11.21 -11.42 -1.05
N ALA A 102 -10.84 -12.68 -0.80
CA ALA A 102 -9.44 -13.11 -0.73
C ALA A 102 -8.72 -13.11 -2.09
N SER A 103 -9.47 -13.16 -3.20
CA SER A 103 -8.92 -13.09 -4.56
C SER A 103 -8.95 -11.68 -5.15
N ASN A 104 -9.70 -10.75 -4.54
CA ASN A 104 -9.83 -9.36 -4.96
C ASN A 104 -9.09 -8.40 -4.02
N THR A 105 -7.76 -8.56 -3.95
CA THR A 105 -6.86 -7.82 -3.05
C THR A 105 -5.83 -7.03 -3.86
N PHE A 106 -5.46 -5.84 -3.39
CA PHE A 106 -4.46 -5.01 -4.06
C PHE A 106 -3.10 -5.72 -4.22
N LEU A 107 -2.61 -6.32 -3.13
CA LEU A 107 -1.53 -7.31 -3.19
C LEU A 107 -2.15 -8.70 -3.11
N PRO A 108 -1.86 -9.61 -4.07
CA PRO A 108 -2.37 -10.99 -4.03
C PRO A 108 -2.05 -11.66 -2.70
N ILE A 109 -2.98 -12.49 -2.20
CA ILE A 109 -2.81 -13.23 -0.94
C ILE A 109 -1.49 -14.00 -0.87
N GLU A 110 -1.02 -14.55 -2.00
CA GLU A 110 0.24 -15.30 -2.02
C GLU A 110 1.48 -14.46 -1.74
N ASN A 111 1.41 -13.13 -1.87
CA ASN A 111 2.50 -12.24 -1.50
C ASN A 111 2.68 -12.16 0.02
N PHE A 112 1.70 -12.59 0.82
CA PHE A 112 1.79 -12.66 2.28
C PHE A 112 2.11 -14.07 2.79
N ILE A 113 2.41 -15.01 1.89
CA ILE A 113 2.71 -16.40 2.23
C ILE A 113 4.21 -16.62 2.09
N PRO A 114 4.94 -16.90 3.18
CA PRO A 114 6.38 -17.11 3.16
C PRO A 114 6.80 -18.15 2.11
N GLY A 115 7.69 -17.75 1.19
CA GLY A 115 8.30 -18.62 0.20
C GLY A 115 7.45 -18.93 -1.05
N LYS A 116 6.22 -18.42 -1.16
CA LYS A 116 5.31 -18.81 -2.25
C LYS A 116 5.55 -18.09 -3.57
N ARG A 117 6.02 -16.84 -3.54
CA ARG A 117 6.19 -15.96 -4.73
C ARG A 117 7.52 -15.20 -4.74
N THR A 118 8.58 -15.79 -4.20
CA THR A 118 9.88 -15.11 -4.04
C THR A 118 10.65 -14.89 -5.33
N SER A 119 10.38 -15.67 -6.38
CA SER A 119 11.13 -15.60 -7.64
C SER A 119 10.42 -14.86 -8.78
N TRP A 120 9.21 -14.32 -8.53
CA TRP A 120 8.41 -13.66 -9.57
C TRP A 120 7.83 -12.34 -9.04
N PHE A 121 8.31 -11.24 -9.61
CA PHE A 121 7.70 -9.93 -9.40
C PHE A 121 6.29 -9.95 -10.00
N ASN A 122 5.28 -9.69 -9.17
CA ASN A 122 3.89 -9.67 -9.64
C ASN A 122 3.41 -8.25 -9.74
N GLY A 123 3.31 -7.76 -10.97
CA GLY A 123 2.81 -6.43 -11.25
C GLY A 123 3.81 -5.32 -10.94
N ARG A 124 3.40 -4.11 -11.34
CA ARG A 124 4.08 -2.85 -11.05
C ARG A 124 3.11 -2.03 -10.21
N TYR A 125 3.57 -1.52 -9.08
CA TYR A 125 2.78 -0.76 -8.13
C TYR A 125 3.33 0.65 -8.00
N HIS A 126 2.46 1.64 -8.09
CA HIS A 126 2.86 3.03 -7.86
C HIS A 126 3.26 3.24 -6.39
N ALA A 127 4.31 4.04 -6.18
CA ALA A 127 4.82 4.37 -4.85
C ALA A 127 3.74 4.93 -3.92
N VAL A 128 2.84 5.78 -4.44
CA VAL A 128 1.72 6.36 -3.69
C VAL A 128 0.82 5.26 -3.12
N SER A 129 0.42 4.28 -3.94
CA SER A 129 -0.42 3.16 -3.49
C SER A 129 0.30 2.27 -2.48
N LEU A 130 1.60 2.03 -2.64
CA LEU A 130 2.41 1.28 -1.67
C LEU A 130 2.50 2.03 -0.33
N SER A 131 2.71 3.35 -0.37
CA SER A 131 2.73 4.19 0.83
C SER A 131 1.38 4.17 1.56
N GLU A 132 0.28 4.20 0.80
CA GLU A 132 -1.08 4.15 1.34
C GLU A 132 -1.41 2.86 2.09
N ILE A 133 -0.78 1.74 1.72
CA ILE A 133 -0.92 0.45 2.41
C ILE A 133 0.19 0.19 3.44
N GLY A 134 1.08 1.15 3.69
CA GLY A 134 1.99 1.10 4.83
C GLY A 134 3.47 1.01 4.53
N PHE A 135 3.90 0.90 3.27
CA PHE A 135 5.33 0.97 2.95
C PHE A 135 5.91 2.32 3.36
N ASP A 136 6.91 2.31 4.24
CA ASP A 136 7.63 3.51 4.63
C ASP A 136 8.92 3.71 3.85
N ASN A 137 9.51 4.91 3.91
CA ASN A 137 10.87 5.17 3.40
C ASN A 137 11.13 4.69 1.95
N LEU A 138 10.10 4.76 1.10
CA LEU A 138 10.21 4.46 -0.33
C LEU A 138 11.27 5.38 -0.95
N PRO A 139 12.20 4.85 -1.77
CA PRO A 139 13.29 5.63 -2.37
C PRO A 139 12.82 6.85 -3.18
N SER A 140 11.72 6.69 -3.92
CA SER A 140 11.08 7.72 -4.73
C SER A 140 9.56 7.55 -4.73
N MET A 141 8.84 8.65 -4.60
CA MET A 141 7.36 8.69 -4.63
C MET A 141 6.78 8.84 -6.04
N ASP A 142 7.62 9.11 -7.03
CA ASP A 142 7.20 9.31 -8.43
C ASP A 142 7.34 8.02 -9.27
N GLU A 143 7.87 6.95 -8.66
CA GLU A 143 8.23 5.73 -9.35
C GLU A 143 7.20 4.59 -9.24
N THR A 144 7.40 3.57 -10.07
CA THR A 144 6.74 2.27 -9.91
C THR A 144 7.72 1.22 -9.40
N TYR A 145 7.23 0.35 -8.54
CA TYR A 145 8.01 -0.74 -7.98
C TYR A 145 7.41 -2.08 -8.39
N MET A 146 8.29 -2.99 -8.75
CA MET A 146 7.98 -4.40 -8.83
C MET A 146 8.08 -5.01 -7.44
N LEU A 147 7.09 -5.79 -7.02
CA LEU A 147 7.07 -6.42 -5.70
C LEU A 147 7.22 -7.94 -5.83
N ALA A 148 8.22 -8.49 -5.13
CA ALA A 148 8.34 -9.93 -4.92
C ALA A 148 7.58 -10.35 -3.65
N GLY A 149 7.04 -11.57 -3.63
CA GLY A 149 6.30 -12.06 -2.48
C GLY A 149 7.17 -12.26 -1.25
N LEU A 150 6.53 -12.37 -0.08
CA LEU A 150 7.19 -12.61 1.21
C LEU A 150 8.10 -13.84 1.15
N SER A 151 9.36 -13.66 1.52
CA SER A 151 10.37 -14.73 1.58
C SER A 151 10.16 -15.67 2.76
N LYS A 152 10.89 -16.81 2.76
CA LYS A 152 10.93 -17.72 3.91
C LYS A 152 11.48 -17.03 5.15
N GLU A 153 12.36 -16.04 4.93
CA GLU A 153 12.97 -15.17 5.91
C GLU A 153 12.09 -13.96 6.31
N ARG A 154 10.81 -13.96 5.88
CA ARG A 154 9.80 -12.96 6.27
C ARG A 154 10.14 -11.51 5.86
N VAL A 155 10.84 -11.37 4.74
CA VAL A 155 11.10 -10.07 4.09
C VAL A 155 10.49 -10.00 2.68
N ILE A 156 10.15 -8.78 2.26
CA ILE A 156 9.63 -8.42 0.95
C ILE A 156 10.72 -7.64 0.20
N VAL A 157 10.85 -7.90 -1.10
CA VAL A 157 11.79 -7.16 -1.96
C VAL A 157 11.00 -6.32 -2.97
N LEU A 158 11.32 -5.03 -3.02
CA LEU A 158 10.87 -4.12 -4.07
C LEU A 158 12.01 -3.87 -5.06
N GLY A 159 11.75 -4.08 -6.35
CA GLY A 159 12.64 -3.70 -7.45
C GLY A 159 12.18 -2.41 -8.11
N MET A 160 13.07 -1.43 -8.23
CA MET A 160 12.85 -0.19 -8.98
C MET A 160 13.72 -0.23 -10.23
N GLU A 161 13.12 -0.02 -11.40
CA GLU A 161 13.84 0.05 -12.67
C GLU A 161 14.77 1.29 -12.67
N THR A 162 16.04 1.11 -12.99
CA THR A 162 17.05 2.19 -12.98
C THR A 162 17.68 2.44 -14.33
N GLY A 163 17.50 1.54 -15.29
CA GLY A 163 18.05 1.70 -16.62
C GLY A 163 17.62 0.58 -17.55
N TYR A 164 17.87 0.81 -18.83
CA TYR A 164 17.63 -0.15 -19.91
C TYR A 164 18.76 -0.03 -20.92
N GLU A 165 19.36 -1.15 -21.28
CA GLU A 165 20.26 -1.28 -22.41
C GLU A 165 19.48 -1.89 -23.58
N PRO A 166 19.42 -1.20 -24.74
CA PRO A 166 18.76 -1.75 -25.93
C PRO A 166 19.50 -2.99 -26.45
N PRO A 167 18.84 -3.84 -27.25
CA PRO A 167 19.54 -4.95 -27.88
C PRO A 167 20.65 -4.46 -28.80
N ASP A 168 21.69 -5.29 -28.91
CA ASP A 168 22.79 -5.18 -29.85
C ASP A 168 22.30 -5.24 -31.31
N GLU A 169 23.20 -4.97 -32.25
CA GLU A 169 22.91 -4.98 -33.69
C GLU A 169 22.38 -6.33 -34.21
N ASP A 170 22.65 -7.43 -33.49
CA ASP A 170 22.15 -8.77 -33.80
C ASP A 170 20.76 -9.08 -33.19
N GLY A 171 20.20 -8.14 -32.43
CA GLY A 171 18.90 -8.24 -31.78
C GLY A 171 18.89 -8.92 -30.40
N PHE A 172 20.05 -9.33 -29.87
CA PHE A 172 20.20 -9.90 -28.54
C PHE A 172 20.77 -8.88 -27.54
N GLY A 173 20.89 -9.22 -26.25
CA GLY A 173 21.58 -8.37 -25.27
C GLY A 173 20.76 -7.23 -24.65
N ALA A 174 19.44 -7.17 -24.87
CA ALA A 174 18.62 -6.19 -24.16
C ALA A 174 18.58 -6.50 -22.65
N GLU A 175 18.97 -5.55 -21.82
CA GLU A 175 19.03 -5.69 -20.37
C GLU A 175 18.24 -4.59 -19.68
N THR A 176 17.58 -4.93 -18.57
CA THR A 176 16.90 -3.94 -17.71
C THR A 176 17.53 -4.03 -16.33
N TYR A 177 17.96 -2.88 -15.83
CA TYR A 177 18.65 -2.76 -14.55
C TYR A 177 17.69 -2.35 -13.45
N TYR A 178 17.93 -2.88 -12.25
CA TYR A 178 17.10 -2.68 -11.08
C TYR A 178 17.91 -2.39 -9.83
N SER A 179 17.38 -1.46 -9.02
CA SER A 179 17.74 -1.34 -7.60
C SER A 179 16.73 -2.07 -6.73
N TYR A 180 17.21 -2.98 -5.90
CA TYR A 180 16.37 -3.73 -4.97
C TYR A 180 16.44 -3.16 -3.55
N TYR A 181 15.27 -3.10 -2.91
CA TYR A 181 15.06 -2.57 -1.56
C TYR A 181 14.32 -3.60 -0.72
N VAL A 182 14.75 -3.76 0.52
CA VAL A 182 14.25 -4.83 1.40
C VAL A 182 13.37 -4.24 2.49
N TYR A 183 12.22 -4.86 2.67
CA TYR A 183 11.20 -4.52 3.66
C TYR A 183 10.89 -5.74 4.52
N ASP A 184 10.48 -5.53 5.76
CA ASP A 184 9.91 -6.61 6.57
C ASP A 184 8.47 -6.97 6.14
N GLU A 185 7.88 -7.97 6.78
CA GLU A 185 6.49 -8.37 6.55
C GLU A 185 5.45 -7.28 6.88
N PHE A 186 5.84 -6.26 7.65
CA PHE A 186 5.03 -5.13 8.08
C PHE A 186 5.24 -3.87 7.25
N PHE A 187 6.02 -3.98 6.18
CA PHE A 187 6.33 -2.93 5.22
C PHE A 187 7.26 -1.83 5.74
N HIS A 188 8.09 -2.12 6.75
CA HIS A 188 9.19 -1.25 7.15
C HIS A 188 10.44 -1.54 6.35
N ARG A 189 11.10 -0.49 5.86
CA ARG A 189 12.38 -0.62 5.19
C ARG A 189 13.47 -1.04 6.19
N ILE A 190 14.00 -2.24 6.04
CA ILE A 190 14.98 -2.80 6.97
C ILE A 190 16.43 -2.44 6.61
N SER A 191 16.67 -2.03 5.37
CA SER A 191 18.01 -1.62 4.91
C SER A 191 17.94 -0.30 4.13
N PRO A 192 18.78 0.69 4.48
CA PRO A 192 18.93 1.90 3.67
C PRO A 192 19.69 1.61 2.37
N LYS A 193 20.45 0.52 2.30
CA LYS A 193 21.25 0.14 1.12
C LYS A 193 20.35 -0.38 0.00
N ALA A 194 20.58 0.11 -1.22
CA ALA A 194 20.07 -0.49 -2.45
C ALA A 194 20.98 -1.64 -2.90
N PHE A 195 20.40 -2.70 -3.44
CA PHE A 195 21.13 -3.81 -4.04
C PHE A 195 20.96 -3.74 -5.56
N GLU A 196 22.00 -3.34 -6.27
CA GLU A 196 22.00 -3.21 -7.72
C GLU A 196 22.05 -4.60 -8.37
N ASP A 197 21.07 -4.91 -9.22
CA ASP A 197 20.99 -6.11 -10.08
C ASP A 197 21.23 -7.45 -9.38
N ASN A 198 20.97 -7.50 -8.08
CA ASN A 198 21.21 -8.67 -7.26
C ASN A 198 20.08 -8.88 -6.24
N PRO A 199 18.93 -9.44 -6.66
CA PRO A 199 17.82 -9.70 -5.75
C PRO A 199 18.17 -10.78 -4.71
N HIS A 200 19.11 -11.68 -5.01
CA HIS A 200 19.58 -12.69 -4.06
C HIS A 200 20.33 -12.06 -2.88
N ALA A 201 21.17 -11.05 -3.13
CA ALA A 201 21.81 -10.29 -2.06
C ALA A 201 20.79 -9.54 -1.19
N ALA A 202 19.73 -9.01 -1.81
CA ALA A 202 18.63 -8.38 -1.10
C ALA A 202 17.93 -9.37 -0.15
N TYR A 203 17.65 -10.61 -0.60
CA TYR A 203 17.11 -11.66 0.27
C TYR A 203 18.07 -12.09 1.39
N GLY A 204 19.39 -11.97 1.18
CA GLY A 204 20.40 -12.24 2.21
C GLY A 204 20.18 -11.44 3.49
N VAL A 205 19.65 -10.21 3.38
CA VAL A 205 19.30 -9.34 4.54
C VAL A 205 18.21 -9.98 5.40
N GLY A 206 17.29 -10.73 4.80
CA GLY A 206 16.21 -11.41 5.54
C GLY A 206 16.73 -12.39 6.59
N ASN A 207 17.84 -13.08 6.31
CA ASN A 207 18.46 -14.00 7.26
C ASN A 207 18.98 -13.27 8.51
N GLU A 208 19.48 -12.06 8.37
CA GLU A 208 19.93 -11.24 9.50
C GLU A 208 18.72 -10.69 10.27
N TYR A 209 17.71 -10.22 9.54
CA TYR A 209 16.46 -9.71 10.10
C TYR A 209 15.76 -10.75 10.99
N ILE A 210 15.53 -11.97 10.49
CA ILE A 210 14.81 -13.00 11.26
C ILE A 210 15.61 -13.47 12.48
N LYS A 211 16.95 -13.49 12.42
CA LYS A 211 17.81 -13.79 13.58
C LYS A 211 17.69 -12.71 14.66
N ALA A 212 17.59 -11.45 14.25
CA ALA A 212 17.40 -10.32 15.17
C ALA A 212 15.97 -10.25 15.74
N HIS A 213 14.98 -10.81 15.04
CA HIS A 213 13.56 -10.74 15.37
C HIS A 213 12.96 -12.14 15.58
N GLY A 214 13.64 -12.99 16.36
CA GLY A 214 13.34 -14.42 16.53
C GLY A 214 11.93 -14.81 17.03
N ASP A 215 11.06 -13.85 17.31
CA ASP A 215 9.72 -14.02 17.89
C ASP A 215 8.57 -13.57 16.95
N LEU A 216 8.77 -13.56 15.62
CA LEU A 216 7.70 -13.22 14.69
C LEU A 216 6.48 -14.17 14.85
N PRO A 217 5.25 -13.64 14.80
CA PRO A 217 4.06 -14.45 15.00
C PRO A 217 3.91 -15.51 13.90
N LYS A 218 3.47 -16.70 14.31
CA LYS A 218 3.09 -17.76 13.38
C LYS A 218 1.84 -17.33 12.62
N LEU A 219 1.94 -17.25 11.30
CA LEU A 219 0.80 -16.91 10.45
C LEU A 219 -0.21 -18.06 10.42
N ARG A 220 -1.49 -17.71 10.49
CA ARG A 220 -2.63 -18.64 10.44
C ARG A 220 -2.99 -19.08 9.03
N MET A 221 -1.99 -19.59 8.31
CA MET A 221 -2.18 -20.19 7.00
C MET A 221 -3.18 -21.37 7.05
N ASP A 222 -3.18 -22.09 8.17
CA ASP A 222 -4.12 -23.18 8.47
C ASP A 222 -5.57 -22.72 8.36
N TRP A 223 -5.91 -21.53 8.86
CA TRP A 223 -7.29 -21.01 8.81
C TRP A 223 -7.79 -20.81 7.39
N LEU A 224 -6.95 -20.25 6.53
CA LEU A 224 -7.31 -20.04 5.12
C LEU A 224 -7.43 -21.37 4.36
N VAL A 225 -6.69 -22.41 4.76
CA VAL A 225 -6.80 -23.75 4.16
C VAL A 225 -8.07 -24.47 4.67
N GLU A 226 -8.32 -24.44 5.98
CA GLU A 226 -9.53 -25.01 6.60
C GLU A 226 -10.80 -24.44 5.99
N ASP A 227 -10.79 -23.15 5.67
CA ASP A 227 -11.95 -22.44 5.11
C ASP A 227 -12.05 -22.56 3.57
N GLY A 228 -11.17 -23.34 2.93
CA GLY A 228 -11.17 -23.57 1.49
C GLY A 228 -10.74 -22.37 0.64
N ILE A 229 -10.20 -21.31 1.26
CA ILE A 229 -9.69 -20.11 0.59
C ILE A 229 -8.36 -20.41 -0.10
N LEU A 230 -7.51 -21.23 0.53
CA LEU A 230 -6.25 -21.71 -0.03
C LEU A 230 -6.27 -23.22 -0.20
N LYS A 231 -5.70 -23.71 -1.31
CA LYS A 231 -5.50 -25.15 -1.53
C LYS A 231 -4.35 -25.67 -0.67
N ALA A 232 -4.55 -26.81 0.00
CA ALA A 232 -3.57 -27.43 0.90
C ALA A 232 -2.24 -27.81 0.21
N GLU A 233 -2.26 -28.05 -1.10
CA GLU A 233 -1.13 -28.57 -1.89
C GLU A 233 0.05 -27.57 -2.09
N LYS A 234 0.02 -26.37 -1.48
CA LYS A 234 1.03 -25.32 -1.69
C LYS A 234 1.90 -24.98 -0.44
N PHE A 235 1.92 -25.80 0.60
CA PHE A 235 2.57 -25.44 1.88
C PHE A 235 3.57 -26.45 2.46
N SER A 236 3.84 -27.56 1.77
CA SER A 236 4.90 -28.51 2.14
C SER A 236 6.28 -27.98 1.69
N THR A 237 7.00 -27.41 2.68
CA THR A 237 8.47 -27.20 2.85
C THR A 237 9.37 -27.04 1.64
#